data_AF-A0A6A3IFF9-F1
#
_entry.id   AF-A0A6A3IFF9-F1
#
_cell.length_a   1.000
_cell.length_b   1.000
_cell.length_c   1.000
_cell.angle_alpha   90.00
_cell.angle_beta   90.00
_cell.angle_gamma   90.00
#
_symmetry.space_group_name_H-M   'P 1'
#
loop_
_entity.id
_entity.type
_entity.pdbx_description
1 polymer ?
#
loop_
_entity_poly.entity_id
_entity_poly.type
_entity_poly.pdbx_seq_one_letter_code
_entity_poly.pdbx_strand_id
1 'polypeptide(L)'
;MDDKIQDPMVRALAEYIKTTQFQRRFEQFFLDHALSFTDDLEHQLAYMTIYIEFQHMFNEHMKVFLTQQGVTEDAFAEHCQKAIKADPKAEQYLEIVIASMDYDAFYGLMKSMRAWASVESLRADAKDCDTTPRTCGKRKSSEGKLSKDEEGPEDVEDEGSAKGAKATNNDEKELESKDSK
;
A
#
# COMPACT_ATOMS: atom_id res chain seq x y z
N MET A 1 -36.20 9.82 5.51
CA MET A 1 -35.68 11.01 4.81
C MET A 1 -34.36 10.58 4.20
N ASP A 2 -34.21 10.81 2.91
CA ASP A 2 -33.25 10.16 2.02
C ASP A 2 -31.79 10.21 2.51
N ASP A 3 -31.25 9.05 2.88
CA ASP A 3 -29.87 8.82 3.35
C ASP A 3 -28.87 8.82 2.17
N LYS A 4 -29.03 9.78 1.26
CA LYS A 4 -28.29 9.81 -0.01
C LYS A 4 -27.50 11.11 -0.11
N ILE A 5 -26.28 10.99 -0.62
CA ILE A 5 -25.41 12.11 -0.98
C ILE A 5 -26.19 12.99 -1.98
N GLN A 6 -26.40 14.25 -1.60
CA GLN A 6 -27.15 15.21 -2.38
C GLN A 6 -26.29 15.78 -3.50
N ASP A 7 -25.02 16.05 -3.21
CA ASP A 7 -24.08 16.57 -4.19
C ASP A 7 -23.93 15.58 -5.38
N PRO A 8 -24.25 16.00 -6.61
CA PRO A 8 -24.25 15.12 -7.76
C PRO A 8 -22.84 14.63 -8.13
N MET A 9 -21.81 15.44 -7.86
CA MET A 9 -20.43 15.11 -8.20
C MET A 9 -19.89 14.03 -7.25
N VAL A 10 -20.09 14.23 -5.94
CA VAL A 10 -19.69 13.28 -4.91
C VAL A 10 -20.51 11.99 -5.01
N ARG A 11 -21.80 12.08 -5.36
CA ARG A 11 -22.60 10.89 -5.66
C ARG A 11 -22.06 10.11 -6.85
N ALA A 12 -21.70 10.78 -7.94
CA ALA A 12 -21.11 10.14 -9.10
C ALA A 12 -19.76 9.48 -8.78
N LEU A 13 -18.93 10.10 -7.94
CA LEU A 13 -17.70 9.48 -7.43
C LEU A 13 -18.01 8.21 -6.64
N ALA A 14 -18.99 8.27 -5.74
CA ALA A 14 -19.40 7.12 -4.94
C ALA A 14 -19.94 5.96 -5.78
N GLU A 15 -20.62 6.25 -6.89
CA GLU A 15 -21.06 5.26 -7.86
C GLU A 15 -19.88 4.70 -8.68
N TYR A 16 -18.93 5.54 -9.06
CA TYR A 16 -17.73 5.13 -9.80
C TYR A 16 -16.85 4.15 -9.01
N ILE A 17 -16.59 4.42 -7.73
CA ILE A 17 -15.81 3.53 -6.86
C ILE A 17 -16.50 2.17 -6.66
N LYS A 18 -17.84 2.12 -6.74
CA LYS A 18 -18.62 0.87 -6.66
C LYS A 18 -18.61 0.06 -7.95
N THR A 19 -18.05 0.59 -9.04
CA THR A 19 -18.00 -0.15 -10.30
C THR A 19 -17.10 -1.36 -10.18
N THR A 20 -17.50 -2.47 -10.80
CA THR A 20 -16.70 -3.71 -10.81
C THR A 20 -15.32 -3.50 -11.44
N GLN A 21 -15.20 -2.58 -12.39
CA GLN A 21 -13.93 -2.26 -13.05
C GLN A 21 -12.94 -1.60 -12.09
N PHE A 22 -13.42 -0.69 -11.24
CA PHE A 22 -12.62 -0.11 -10.18
C PHE A 22 -12.26 -1.20 -9.16
N GLN A 23 -13.25 -1.86 -8.56
CA GLN A 23 -13.03 -2.82 -7.48
C GLN A 23 -12.07 -3.96 -7.85
N ARG A 24 -12.26 -4.60 -9.01
CA ARG A 24 -11.41 -5.74 -9.43
C ARG A 24 -9.94 -5.36 -9.57
N ARG A 25 -9.64 -4.14 -10.03
CA ARG A 25 -8.25 -3.69 -10.20
C ARG A 25 -7.55 -3.55 -8.85
N PHE A 26 -8.24 -2.93 -7.89
CA PHE A 26 -7.72 -2.80 -6.52
C PHE A 26 -7.64 -4.13 -5.80
N GLU A 27 -8.66 -5.00 -5.93
CA GLU A 27 -8.63 -6.35 -5.38
C GLU A 27 -7.44 -7.15 -5.88
N GLN A 28 -7.19 -7.15 -7.19
CA GLN A 28 -6.04 -7.84 -7.78
C GLN A 28 -4.71 -7.29 -7.22
N PHE A 29 -4.58 -5.95 -7.19
CA PHE A 29 -3.40 -5.31 -6.62
C PHE A 29 -3.17 -5.73 -5.16
N PHE A 30 -4.22 -5.77 -4.35
CA PHE A 30 -4.09 -6.22 -2.96
C PHE A 30 -3.70 -7.69 -2.86
N LEU A 31 -4.25 -8.58 -3.69
CA LEU A 31 -3.88 -10.00 -3.67
C LEU A 31 -2.40 -10.21 -4.05
N ASP A 32 -1.91 -9.49 -5.05
CA ASP A 32 -0.55 -9.61 -5.56
C ASP A 32 0.50 -9.12 -4.54
N HIS A 33 0.16 -8.08 -3.76
CA HIS A 33 1.10 -7.43 -2.85
C HIS A 33 0.86 -7.76 -1.36
N ALA A 34 -0.31 -8.25 -0.94
CA ALA A 34 -0.62 -8.45 0.48
C ALA A 34 0.30 -9.46 1.17
N LEU A 35 0.80 -10.46 0.43
CA LEU A 35 1.72 -11.47 0.98
C LEU A 35 3.07 -10.89 1.42
N SER A 36 3.49 -9.73 0.90
CA SER A 36 4.74 -9.10 1.32
C SER A 36 4.63 -8.39 2.67
N PHE A 37 3.42 -8.11 3.16
CA PHE A 37 3.23 -7.35 4.40
C PHE A 37 3.37 -8.27 5.61
N THR A 38 4.11 -7.84 6.62
CA THR A 38 4.33 -8.57 7.88
C THR A 38 3.61 -7.90 9.06
N ASP A 39 3.56 -8.56 10.21
CA ASP A 39 3.07 -7.95 11.48
C ASP A 39 4.19 -7.29 12.28
N ASP A 40 5.34 -7.06 11.66
CA ASP A 40 6.52 -6.53 12.35
C ASP A 40 6.28 -5.09 12.81
N LEU A 41 6.93 -4.72 13.91
CA LEU A 41 6.88 -3.37 14.46
C LEU A 41 7.52 -2.34 13.52
N GLU A 42 8.54 -2.77 12.76
CA GLU A 42 9.25 -1.95 11.79
C GLU A 42 8.67 -2.14 10.38
N HIS A 43 8.30 -1.05 9.73
CA HIS A 43 7.80 -1.08 8.36
C HIS A 43 8.96 -1.18 7.36
N GLN A 44 8.84 -2.11 6.42
CA GLN A 44 9.84 -2.27 5.36
C GLN A 44 9.71 -1.14 4.33
N LEU A 45 10.84 -0.70 3.75
CA LEU A 45 10.86 0.30 2.67
C LEU A 45 10.00 -0.11 1.46
N ALA A 46 9.90 -1.42 1.21
CA ALA A 46 9.05 -1.99 0.16
C ALA A 46 7.57 -1.61 0.34
N TYR A 47 7.07 -1.47 1.57
CA TYR A 47 5.67 -1.11 1.83
C TYR A 47 5.34 0.28 1.30
N MET A 48 6.28 1.23 1.45
CA MET A 48 6.12 2.57 0.91
C MET A 48 6.15 2.58 -0.62
N THR A 49 6.96 1.71 -1.23
CA THR A 49 6.99 1.57 -2.70
C THR A 49 5.65 1.08 -3.23
N ILE A 50 5.09 0.04 -2.62
CA ILE A 50 3.78 -0.51 -2.97
C ILE A 50 2.68 0.54 -2.73
N TYR A 51 2.76 1.31 -1.64
CA TYR A 51 1.82 2.40 -1.37
C TYR A 51 1.86 3.49 -2.45
N ILE A 52 3.03 3.89 -2.92
CA ILE A 52 3.18 4.86 -4.02
C ILE A 52 2.54 4.32 -5.30
N GLU A 53 2.75 3.04 -5.63
CA GLU A 53 2.11 2.38 -6.77
C GLU A 53 0.57 2.37 -6.65
N PHE A 54 0.05 2.08 -5.46
CA PHE A 54 -1.38 2.17 -5.16
C PHE A 54 -1.92 3.59 -5.38
N GLN A 55 -1.22 4.62 -4.90
CA GLN A 55 -1.62 6.02 -5.11
C GLN A 55 -1.64 6.39 -6.60
N HIS A 56 -0.63 5.95 -7.36
CA HIS A 56 -0.61 6.15 -8.81
C HIS A 56 -1.81 5.50 -9.50
N MET A 57 -2.14 4.25 -9.14
CA MET A 57 -3.29 3.54 -9.70
C MET A 57 -4.61 4.26 -9.37
N PHE A 58 -4.77 4.77 -8.15
CA PHE A 58 -5.94 5.56 -7.77
C PHE A 58 -6.02 6.86 -8.57
N ASN A 59 -4.92 7.60 -8.70
CA ASN A 59 -4.86 8.84 -9.46
C ASN A 59 -5.19 8.63 -10.94
N GLU A 60 -4.73 7.53 -11.56
CA GLU A 60 -5.10 7.15 -12.92
C GLU A 60 -6.62 6.94 -13.05
N HIS A 61 -7.23 6.22 -12.11
CA HIS A 61 -8.68 6.03 -12.10
C HIS A 61 -9.45 7.33 -11.87
N MET A 62 -8.93 8.23 -11.05
CA MET A 62 -9.51 9.56 -10.84
C MET A 62 -9.45 10.41 -12.12
N LYS A 63 -8.33 10.41 -12.86
CA LYS A 63 -8.23 11.10 -14.16
C LYS A 63 -9.27 10.58 -15.15
N VAL A 64 -9.47 9.27 -15.21
CA VAL A 64 -10.50 8.65 -16.06
C VAL A 64 -11.89 9.13 -15.64
N PHE A 65 -12.19 9.13 -14.35
CA PHE A 65 -13.46 9.65 -13.82
C PHE A 65 -13.67 11.12 -14.18
N LEU A 66 -12.68 11.98 -13.93
CA LEU A 66 -12.76 13.41 -14.23
C LEU A 66 -12.96 13.69 -15.73
N THR A 67 -12.29 12.91 -16.58
CA THR A 67 -12.46 12.98 -18.03
C THR A 67 -13.89 12.60 -18.45
N GLN A 68 -14.49 11.58 -17.84
CA GLN A 68 -15.88 11.19 -18.10
C GLN A 68 -16.89 12.27 -17.67
N GLN A 69 -16.57 13.01 -16.61
CA GLN A 69 -17.41 14.08 -16.09
C GLN A 69 -17.18 15.42 -16.81
N GLY A 70 -16.11 15.53 -17.62
CA GLY A 70 -15.74 16.76 -18.32
C GLY A 70 -15.25 17.86 -17.39
N VAL A 71 -14.65 17.51 -16.26
CA VAL A 71 -14.21 18.45 -15.21
C VAL A 71 -12.69 18.35 -15.03
N THR A 72 -12.03 19.48 -14.75
CA THR A 72 -10.60 19.51 -14.42
C THR A 72 -10.35 19.12 -12.96
N GLU A 73 -9.12 18.74 -12.61
CA GLU A 73 -8.75 18.41 -11.22
C GLU A 73 -9.01 19.58 -10.26
N ASP A 74 -8.62 20.80 -10.64
CA ASP A 74 -8.83 22.01 -9.82
C ASP A 74 -10.32 22.28 -9.58
N ALA A 75 -11.14 22.17 -10.63
CA ALA A 75 -12.58 22.37 -10.52
C ALA A 75 -13.22 21.30 -9.64
N PHE A 76 -12.76 20.04 -9.75
CA PHE A 76 -13.22 18.97 -8.88
C PHE A 76 -12.84 19.20 -7.41
N ALA A 77 -11.61 19.65 -7.14
CA ALA A 77 -11.17 19.99 -5.79
C ALA A 77 -12.04 21.10 -5.18
N GLU A 78 -12.34 22.16 -5.94
CA GLU A 78 -13.28 23.19 -5.51
C GLU A 78 -14.68 22.64 -5.25
N HIS A 79 -15.17 21.75 -6.11
CA HIS A 79 -16.47 21.10 -5.94
C HIS A 79 -16.53 20.29 -4.64
N CYS A 80 -15.51 19.49 -4.35
CA CYS A 80 -15.40 18.74 -3.09
C CYS A 80 -15.39 19.68 -1.88
N GLN A 81 -14.64 20.78 -1.92
CA GLN A 81 -14.61 21.76 -0.82
C GLN A 81 -15.96 22.44 -0.59
N LYS A 82 -16.73 22.70 -1.66
CA LYS A 82 -18.10 23.24 -1.56
C LYS A 82 -19.06 22.16 -1.02
N ALA A 83 -18.94 20.92 -1.50
CA ALA A 83 -19.78 19.80 -1.08
C ALA A 83 -19.60 19.47 0.41
N ILE A 84 -18.36 19.48 0.92
CA ILE A 84 -18.06 19.28 2.35
C ILE A 84 -18.85 20.26 3.24
N LYS A 85 -18.92 21.53 2.84
CA LYS A 85 -19.62 22.56 3.61
C LYS A 85 -21.15 22.53 3.45
N ALA A 86 -21.63 21.94 2.35
CA ALA A 86 -23.04 22.00 1.96
C ALA A 86 -23.81 20.72 2.30
N ASP A 87 -23.15 19.57 2.29
CA ASP A 87 -23.76 18.25 2.49
C ASP A 87 -22.92 17.42 3.48
N PRO A 88 -23.37 17.27 4.75
CA PRO A 88 -22.68 16.48 5.75
C PRO A 88 -22.45 15.01 5.36
N LYS A 89 -23.29 14.45 4.47
CA LYS A 89 -23.09 13.08 3.97
C LYS A 89 -22.00 13.03 2.90
N ALA A 90 -21.91 14.06 2.07
CA ALA A 90 -20.79 14.21 1.13
C ALA A 90 -19.47 14.41 1.89
N GLU A 91 -19.47 15.24 2.93
CA GLU A 91 -18.34 15.42 3.85
C GLU A 91 -17.88 14.09 4.43
N GLN A 92 -18.76 13.38 5.13
CA GLN A 92 -18.44 12.09 5.73
C GLN A 92 -17.90 11.10 4.70
N TYR A 93 -18.49 11.05 3.50
CA TYR A 93 -18.02 10.16 2.45
C TYR A 93 -16.61 10.53 1.96
N LEU A 94 -16.37 11.81 1.69
CA LEU A 94 -15.07 12.29 1.23
C LEU A 94 -14.00 12.11 2.30
N GLU A 95 -14.32 12.32 3.57
CA GLU A 95 -13.41 12.02 4.69
C GLU A 95 -13.04 10.53 4.72
N ILE A 96 -14.00 9.63 4.55
CA ILE A 96 -13.73 8.18 4.47
C ILE A 96 -12.82 7.86 3.27
N VAL A 97 -13.06 8.46 2.11
CA VAL A 97 -12.24 8.24 0.92
C VAL A 97 -10.81 8.75 1.15
N ILE A 98 -10.64 9.96 1.66
CA ILE A 98 -9.33 10.54 1.96
C ILE A 98 -8.60 9.68 3.00
N ALA A 99 -9.27 9.31 4.09
CA ALA A 99 -8.70 8.46 5.13
C ALA A 99 -8.31 7.07 4.59
N SER A 100 -9.07 6.53 3.63
CA SER A 100 -8.72 5.25 2.99
C SER A 100 -7.48 5.31 2.10
N MET A 101 -7.07 6.52 1.72
CA MET A 101 -5.84 6.76 0.96
C MET A 101 -4.63 7.04 1.84
N ASP A 102 -4.80 7.17 3.16
CA ASP A 102 -3.68 7.35 4.08
C ASP A 102 -2.88 6.06 4.24
N TYR A 103 -1.57 6.21 4.42
CA TYR A 103 -0.63 5.09 4.53
C TYR A 103 -1.01 4.12 5.65
N ASP A 104 -1.42 4.61 6.82
CA ASP A 104 -1.76 3.74 7.96
C ASP A 104 -3.00 2.90 7.69
N ALA A 105 -4.02 3.49 7.05
CA ALA A 105 -5.23 2.78 6.65
C ALA A 105 -4.91 1.74 5.56
N PHE A 106 -4.09 2.11 4.59
CA PHE A 106 -3.58 1.21 3.55
C PHE A 106 -2.80 0.03 4.15
N TYR A 107 -1.88 0.29 5.09
CA TYR A 107 -1.11 -0.75 5.76
C TYR A 107 -2.01 -1.73 6.53
N GLY A 108 -2.98 -1.20 7.29
CA GLY A 108 -3.98 -2.02 7.98
C GLY A 108 -4.82 -2.88 7.03
N LEU A 109 -5.18 -2.33 5.86
CA LEU A 109 -5.90 -3.05 4.81
C LEU A 109 -5.05 -4.18 4.22
N MET A 110 -3.79 -3.92 3.86
CA MET A 110 -2.88 -4.92 3.29
C MET A 110 -2.66 -6.11 4.25
N LYS A 111 -2.48 -5.81 5.54
CA LYS A 111 -2.41 -6.83 6.59
C LYS A 111 -3.67 -7.67 6.68
N SER A 112 -4.83 -7.03 6.61
CA SER A 112 -6.12 -7.72 6.62
C SER A 112 -6.27 -8.61 5.39
N MET A 113 -5.90 -8.12 4.21
CA MET A 113 -5.96 -8.86 2.94
C MET A 113 -4.99 -10.02 2.87
N ARG A 114 -3.86 -9.97 3.58
CA ARG A 114 -2.91 -11.10 3.64
C ARG A 114 -3.55 -12.37 4.19
N ALA A 115 -4.40 -12.25 5.21
CA ALA A 115 -5.14 -13.38 5.75
C ALA A 115 -6.04 -14.05 4.68
N TRP A 116 -6.54 -13.27 3.74
CA TRP A 116 -7.39 -13.74 2.63
C TRP A 116 -6.54 -14.32 1.50
N ALA A 117 -5.46 -13.63 1.11
CA ALA A 117 -4.54 -14.07 0.07
C ALA A 117 -3.89 -15.42 0.40
N SER A 118 -3.50 -15.65 1.65
CA SER A 118 -2.96 -16.94 2.11
C SER A 118 -3.96 -18.10 1.94
N VAL A 119 -5.26 -17.84 2.11
CA VAL A 119 -6.31 -18.86 1.93
C VAL A 119 -6.57 -19.15 0.45
N GLU A 120 -6.50 -18.13 -0.41
CA GLU A 120 -6.68 -18.30 -1.85
C GLU A 120 -5.49 -19.02 -2.50
N SER A 121 -4.25 -18.74 -2.06
CA SER A 121 -3.06 -19.48 -2.51
C SER A 121 -3.22 -20.99 -2.27
N LEU A 122 -3.65 -21.38 -1.06
CA LEU A 122 -3.86 -22.80 -0.71
C LEU A 122 -4.93 -23.49 -1.58
N ARG A 123 -5.89 -22.74 -2.13
CA ARG A 123 -6.92 -23.27 -3.05
C ARG A 123 -6.42 -23.41 -4.48
N ALA A 124 -5.56 -22.50 -4.93
CA ALA A 124 -4.90 -22.59 -6.22
C ALA A 124 -3.94 -23.80 -6.27
N ASP A 125 -3.16 -24.00 -5.21
CA ASP A 125 -2.21 -25.12 -5.08
C ASP A 125 -2.91 -26.49 -5.02
N ALA A 126 -4.13 -26.56 -4.47
CA ALA A 126 -4.92 -27.79 -4.43
C ALA A 126 -5.52 -28.19 -5.80
N LYS A 127 -5.54 -27.28 -6.78
CA LYS A 127 -6.14 -27.51 -8.11
C LYS A 127 -5.14 -28.01 -9.16
N ASP A 128 -3.83 -27.95 -8.88
CA ASP A 128 -2.78 -28.42 -9.79
C ASP A 128 -2.47 -29.93 -9.64
N CYS A 129 -3.10 -30.63 -8.69
CA CYS A 129 -2.76 -32.02 -8.37
C CYS A 129 -3.66 -33.09 -9.04
N ASP A 130 -4.51 -32.73 -10.02
CA ASP A 130 -5.44 -33.68 -10.66
C ASP A 130 -5.42 -33.66 -12.20
N THR A 131 -4.26 -33.61 -12.86
CA THR A 131 -4.15 -34.14 -14.24
C THR A 131 -2.71 -34.51 -14.63
N THR A 132 -2.15 -35.60 -14.10
CA THR A 132 -1.12 -36.35 -14.84
C THR A 132 -1.37 -37.86 -14.74
N PRO A 133 -1.72 -38.55 -15.83
CA PRO A 133 -1.73 -40.00 -15.87
C PRO A 133 -0.30 -40.53 -15.76
N ARG A 134 -0.08 -41.34 -14.72
CA ARG A 134 1.00 -42.32 -14.58
C ARG A 134 1.53 -42.83 -15.92
N THR A 135 2.78 -42.55 -16.23
CA THR A 135 3.62 -43.48 -17.00
C THR A 135 4.80 -43.91 -16.13
N CYS A 136 4.73 -45.17 -15.69
CA CYS A 136 5.74 -45.87 -14.94
C CYS A 136 6.91 -46.22 -15.88
N GLY A 137 7.98 -45.42 -15.83
CA GLY A 137 9.23 -45.63 -16.54
C GLY A 137 10.32 -46.19 -15.62
N LYS A 138 10.42 -47.51 -15.56
CA LYS A 138 11.44 -48.28 -14.85
C LYS A 138 12.83 -48.06 -15.49
N ARG A 139 13.79 -47.46 -14.79
CA ARG A 139 15.24 -47.61 -15.08
C ARG A 139 16.07 -47.76 -13.81
N LYS A 140 16.95 -48.76 -13.85
CA LYS A 140 17.90 -49.23 -12.82
C LYS A 140 19.24 -48.48 -12.93
N SER A 141 19.94 -48.37 -11.79
CA SER A 141 21.40 -48.20 -11.56
C SER A 141 22.07 -46.95 -12.14
N SER A 142 23.11 -46.35 -11.55
CA SER A 142 24.28 -46.91 -10.84
C SER A 142 25.00 -45.87 -9.97
N GLU A 143 25.82 -46.39 -9.05
CA GLU A 143 26.71 -45.79 -8.05
C GLU A 143 27.72 -44.70 -8.52
N GLY A 144 28.21 -43.89 -7.57
CA GLY A 144 29.65 -43.54 -7.51
C GLY A 144 30.09 -42.15 -6.99
N LYS A 145 30.75 -42.15 -5.81
CA LYS A 145 31.89 -41.29 -5.30
C LYS A 145 31.63 -39.79 -5.05
N LEU A 146 31.83 -39.18 -3.87
CA LEU A 146 32.89 -39.16 -2.83
C LEU A 146 34.19 -38.41 -3.23
N SER A 147 34.41 -37.23 -2.63
CA SER A 147 35.65 -36.59 -2.12
C SER A 147 35.48 -35.06 -2.06
N LYS A 148 36.12 -34.22 -1.23
CA LYS A 148 36.85 -34.31 0.04
C LYS A 148 37.45 -32.90 0.29
N ASP A 149 37.24 -32.36 1.50
CA ASP A 149 38.05 -31.47 2.35
C ASP A 149 38.54 -30.04 2.02
N GLU A 150 38.72 -29.36 3.17
CA GLU A 150 39.62 -28.26 3.59
C GLU A 150 39.19 -26.81 3.34
N GLU A 151 39.45 -25.84 4.21
CA GLU A 151 39.68 -25.69 5.67
C GLU A 151 39.75 -24.14 5.87
N GLY A 152 39.65 -23.63 7.11
CA GLY A 152 39.61 -22.19 7.46
C GLY A 152 40.90 -21.39 7.13
N PRO A 153 41.17 -20.20 7.74
CA PRO A 153 40.82 -19.74 9.10
C PRO A 153 40.23 -18.30 9.17
N GLU A 154 39.39 -17.97 10.15
CA GLU A 154 39.65 -17.37 11.49
C GLU A 154 40.03 -15.87 11.53
N ASP A 155 39.16 -15.13 12.25
CA ASP A 155 39.35 -13.99 13.17
C ASP A 155 40.11 -12.72 12.76
N VAL A 156 39.44 -11.56 12.91
CA VAL A 156 39.88 -10.51 13.86
C VAL A 156 38.71 -9.60 14.28
N GLU A 157 38.54 -9.39 15.58
CA GLU A 157 37.77 -8.31 16.23
C GLU A 157 38.52 -6.97 16.11
N ASP A 158 37.81 -5.83 15.99
CA ASP A 158 38.35 -4.53 16.44
C ASP A 158 37.24 -3.56 16.85
N GLU A 159 37.33 -3.08 18.08
CA GLU A 159 36.49 -2.05 18.69
C GLU A 159 37.01 -0.64 18.32
N GLY A 160 36.13 0.32 18.03
CA GLY A 160 36.60 1.67 17.69
C GLY A 160 35.55 2.78 17.71
N SER A 161 35.45 3.44 18.85
CA SER A 161 34.57 4.58 19.18
C SER A 161 34.64 5.83 18.26
N ALA A 162 33.44 6.37 18.01
CA ALA A 162 33.01 7.77 17.87
C ALA A 162 34.01 8.94 17.78
N LYS A 163 33.76 9.83 16.79
CA LYS A 163 33.62 11.31 16.88
C LYS A 163 33.36 11.83 15.45
N GLY A 164 32.27 12.50 15.10
CA GLY A 164 31.68 13.65 15.78
C GLY A 164 31.98 14.91 14.97
N ALA A 165 31.30 15.09 13.83
CA ALA A 165 31.37 16.29 13.01
C ALA A 165 30.13 17.15 13.28
N LYS A 166 30.31 18.36 13.81
CA LYS A 166 29.32 19.44 13.66
C LYS A 166 29.99 20.81 13.80
N ALA A 167 30.15 21.48 12.67
CA ALA A 167 30.24 22.92 12.59
C ALA A 167 28.81 23.48 12.44
N THR A 168 28.49 24.56 13.15
CA THR A 168 27.70 25.72 12.66
C THR A 168 27.59 26.75 13.79
N ASN A 169 27.94 27.98 13.43
CA ASN A 169 27.88 29.22 14.22
C ASN A 169 26.46 29.83 14.25
N ASN A 170 26.36 30.89 15.07
CA ASN A 170 25.41 32.01 15.13
C ASN A 170 24.14 31.79 15.96
N ASP A 171 23.98 32.44 17.12
CA ASP A 171 23.80 33.88 17.40
C ASP A 171 22.40 34.34 17.00
N GLU A 172 21.51 34.51 17.99
CA GLU A 172 20.40 35.47 17.95
C GLU A 172 19.72 35.62 19.33
N LYS A 173 20.25 36.61 20.06
CA LYS A 173 19.58 37.69 20.79
C LYS A 173 18.09 37.57 21.21
N GLU A 174 17.93 37.57 22.52
CA GLU A 174 16.85 38.10 23.36
C GLU A 174 16.07 39.31 22.79
N LEU A 175 14.73 39.32 22.94
CA LEU A 175 13.94 40.51 23.27
C LEU A 175 12.49 40.14 23.66
N GLU A 176 12.19 40.30 24.95
CA GLU A 176 10.84 40.48 25.50
C GLU A 176 10.17 41.73 24.90
N SER A 177 8.84 41.70 24.73
CA SER A 177 8.02 42.90 24.93
C SER A 177 6.58 42.56 25.31
N LYS A 178 6.12 43.31 26.30
CA LYS A 178 4.97 43.14 27.17
C LYS A 178 3.62 43.43 26.49
N ASP A 179 2.66 42.63 26.92
CA ASP A 179 1.21 42.84 26.86
C ASP A 179 0.83 44.19 27.50
N SER A 180 0.07 45.02 26.79
CA SER A 180 -0.52 46.26 27.33
C SER A 180 -2.01 46.07 27.51
N LYS A 181 -2.45 46.24 28.75
CA LYS A 181 -3.83 46.40 29.19
C LYS A 181 -4.11 47.89 29.43
#